data_AF-B0NC61-F1
#
_entry.id   AF-B0NC61-F1
#
_cell.length_a   1.000
_cell.length_b   1.000
_cell.length_c   1.000
_cell.angle_alpha   90.00
_cell.angle_beta   90.00
_cell.angle_gamma   90.00
#
_symmetry.space_group_name_H-M   'P 1'
#
loop_
_entity.id
_entity.type
_entity.pdbx_description
1 polymer ?
#
loop_
_entity_poly.entity_id
_entity_poly.type
_entity_poly.pdbx_seq_one_letter_code
_entity_poly.pdbx_strand_id
1 'polypeptide(L)'
;MLSCNPGGHTAYQDTFVSDFLKFYPDPFALPNSTWDYIVQFWYLDLSPTDSILQDCYSVFGPEPRLPSCMLRSYLLALKLKVTSITVWCRMLRETRKGKRHPATLPVLLLSFFP
;
A
#
# COMPACT_ATOMS: atom_id res chain seq x y z
N MET A 1 -14.33 -15.28 10.58
CA MET A 1 -12.89 -15.26 10.91
C MET A 1 -12.37 -13.91 10.49
N LEU A 2 -12.02 -13.05 11.45
CA LEU A 2 -11.33 -11.80 11.11
C LEU A 2 -9.98 -12.20 10.54
N SER A 3 -9.64 -11.71 9.35
CA SER A 3 -8.30 -11.78 8.80
C SER A 3 -7.39 -10.97 9.71
N CYS A 4 -6.90 -11.61 10.78
CA CYS A 4 -5.78 -11.10 11.54
C CYS A 4 -4.61 -11.10 10.58
N ASN A 5 -4.33 -9.97 9.93
CA ASN A 5 -3.09 -9.80 9.22
C ASN A 5 -2.00 -9.98 10.28
N PRO A 6 -1.16 -11.04 10.23
CA PRO A 6 -0.15 -11.28 11.26
C PRO A 6 0.88 -10.14 11.35
N GLY A 7 0.78 -9.16 10.44
CA GLY A 7 1.71 -8.05 10.32
C GLY A 7 3.02 -8.54 9.75
N GLY A 8 3.94 -7.59 9.59
CA GLY A 8 5.27 -7.91 9.11
C GLY A 8 5.42 -7.91 7.59
N HIS A 9 6.69 -7.99 7.19
CA HIS A 9 7.10 -7.78 5.80
C HIS A 9 6.64 -8.90 4.87
N THR A 10 6.69 -10.15 5.33
CA THR A 10 6.25 -11.32 4.55
C THR A 10 4.76 -11.28 4.26
N ALA A 11 3.93 -10.92 5.24
CA ALA A 11 2.49 -10.79 5.05
C ALA A 11 2.15 -9.73 3.99
N TYR A 12 2.89 -8.61 4.00
CA TYR A 12 2.78 -7.60 2.95
C TYR A 12 3.17 -8.15 1.56
N GLN A 13 4.25 -8.94 1.46
CA GLN A 13 4.69 -9.52 0.20
C GLN A 13 3.64 -10.49 -0.37
N ASP A 14 3.05 -11.33 0.49
CA ASP A 14 2.02 -12.29 0.09
C ASP A 14 0.73 -11.60 -0.37
N THR A 15 0.28 -10.56 0.34
CA THR A 15 -0.90 -9.77 -0.08
C THR A 15 -0.61 -9.01 -1.36
N PHE A 16 0.58 -8.43 -1.48
CA PHE A 16 1.01 -7.75 -2.70
C PHE A 16 0.96 -8.68 -3.91
N VAL A 17 1.60 -9.86 -3.86
CA VAL A 17 1.63 -10.79 -4.99
C VAL A 17 0.22 -11.27 -5.35
N SER A 18 -0.57 -11.66 -4.33
CA SER A 18 -1.91 -12.20 -4.52
C SER A 18 -2.84 -11.23 -5.23
N ASP A 19 -2.82 -9.97 -4.83
CA ASP A 19 -3.66 -8.95 -5.43
C ASP A 19 -3.04 -8.39 -6.72
N PHE A 20 -1.70 -8.33 -6.82
CA PHE A 20 -1.00 -7.87 -8.02
C PHE A 20 -1.38 -8.72 -9.23
N LEU A 21 -1.36 -10.05 -9.07
CA LEU A 21 -1.75 -10.99 -10.12
C LEU A 21 -3.25 -10.90 -10.49
N LYS A 22 -4.12 -10.43 -9.58
CA LYS A 22 -5.54 -10.19 -9.89
C LYS A 22 -5.74 -9.01 -10.83
N PHE A 23 -4.97 -7.93 -10.64
CA PHE A 23 -5.10 -6.71 -11.45
C PHE A 23 -4.22 -6.73 -12.70
N TYR A 24 -3.08 -7.42 -12.64
CA TYR A 24 -2.08 -7.53 -13.70
C TYR A 24 -1.74 -9.01 -13.94
N PRO A 25 -2.58 -9.75 -14.68
CA PRO A 25 -2.30 -11.14 -15.01
C PRO A 25 -1.04 -11.30 -15.89
N ASP A 26 -0.68 -10.25 -16.64
CA ASP A 26 0.62 -10.15 -17.32
C ASP A 26 1.52 -9.12 -16.61
N PRO A 27 2.54 -9.56 -15.85
CA PRO A 27 3.47 -8.69 -15.14
C PRO A 27 4.37 -7.87 -16.09
N PHE A 28 4.58 -8.35 -17.32
CA PHE A 28 5.47 -7.72 -18.30
C PHE A 28 4.81 -6.55 -19.03
N ALA A 29 3.49 -6.39 -18.89
CA ALA A 29 2.76 -5.23 -19.39
C ALA A 29 3.13 -3.92 -18.67
N LEU A 30 3.82 -4.00 -17.51
CA LEU A 30 4.26 -2.85 -16.76
C LEU A 30 5.57 -2.27 -17.32
N PRO A 31 5.70 -0.94 -17.43
CA PRO A 31 6.95 -0.33 -17.85
C PRO A 31 8.02 -0.53 -16.76
N ASN A 32 9.28 -0.67 -17.18
CA ASN A 32 10.42 -0.88 -16.28
C ASN A 32 10.51 0.16 -15.16
N SER A 33 10.16 1.42 -15.44
CA SER A 33 10.14 2.49 -14.43
C SER A 33 9.13 2.25 -13.31
N THR A 34 8.06 1.50 -13.55
CA THR A 34 7.10 1.10 -12.51
C THR A 34 7.66 -0.02 -11.64
N TRP A 35 8.37 -0.96 -12.27
CA TRP A 35 9.07 -2.03 -11.55
C TRP A 35 10.13 -1.49 -10.59
N ASP A 36 10.85 -0.44 -10.96
CA ASP A 36 11.84 0.19 -10.05
C ASP A 36 11.20 0.65 -8.73
N TYR A 37 10.00 1.23 -8.78
CA TYR A 37 9.26 1.59 -7.56
C TYR A 37 8.79 0.35 -6.81
N ILE A 38 8.22 -0.62 -7.52
CA ILE A 38 7.73 -1.87 -6.90
C ILE A 38 8.86 -2.57 -6.15
N VAL A 39 10.03 -2.72 -6.77
CA VAL A 39 11.21 -3.37 -6.19
C VAL A 39 11.73 -2.58 -5.00
N GLN A 40 11.82 -1.25 -5.10
CA GLN A 40 12.24 -0.41 -3.98
C GLN A 40 11.33 -0.57 -2.77
N PHE A 41 10.02 -0.59 -2.98
CA PHE A 41 9.07 -0.88 -1.92
C PHE A 41 9.24 -2.34 -1.48
N TRP A 42 9.30 -3.32 -2.38
CA TRP A 42 9.37 -4.75 -2.08
C TRP A 42 10.44 -5.11 -1.03
N TYR A 43 11.62 -4.49 -1.10
CA TYR A 43 12.70 -4.70 -0.12
C TYR A 43 12.64 -3.79 1.12
N LEU A 44 11.80 -2.75 1.09
CA LEU A 44 11.65 -1.84 2.21
C LEU A 44 10.84 -2.52 3.32
N ASP A 45 11.53 -2.97 4.36
CA ASP A 45 10.91 -3.50 5.56
C ASP A 45 10.49 -2.37 6.50
N LEU A 46 9.18 -2.26 6.74
CA LEU A 46 8.58 -1.32 7.70
C LEU A 46 7.95 -2.06 8.88
N SER A 47 8.12 -3.37 8.99
CA SER A 47 7.61 -4.17 10.10
C SER A 47 8.04 -3.67 11.48
N PRO A 48 9.25 -3.12 11.70
CA PRO A 48 9.61 -2.58 13.01
C PRO A 48 8.72 -1.41 13.45
N THR A 49 8.13 -0.70 12.48
CA THR A 49 7.23 0.43 12.75
C THR A 49 5.95 -0.03 13.44
N ASP A 50 5.48 -1.26 13.15
CA ASP A 50 4.30 -1.82 13.79
C ASP A 50 4.54 -2.05 15.28
N SER A 51 5.72 -2.56 15.65
CA SER A 51 6.10 -2.77 17.05
C SER A 51 6.35 -1.45 17.79
N ILE A 52 7.02 -0.48 17.16
CA ILE A 52 7.34 0.82 17.80
C ILE A 52 6.08 1.63 18.08
N LEU A 53 5.12 1.62 17.14
CA LEU A 53 3.89 2.40 17.26
C LEU A 53 2.75 1.61 17.91
N GLN A 54 2.96 0.37 18.32
CA GLN A 54 1.93 -0.47 18.91
C GLN A 54 1.21 0.22 20.08
N ASP A 55 1.96 0.90 20.95
CA ASP A 55 1.42 1.60 22.12
C ASP A 55 0.67 2.90 21.76
N CYS A 56 0.88 3.43 20.56
CA CYS A 56 0.25 4.65 20.07
C CYS A 56 -1.09 4.39 19.36
N TYR A 57 -1.38 3.14 18.99
CA TYR A 57 -2.60 2.76 18.29
C TYR A 57 -3.58 2.10 19.25
N SER A 58 -4.78 2.67 19.34
CA SER A 58 -5.85 2.15 20.18
C SER A 58 -6.50 0.91 19.56
N VAL A 59 -6.89 -0.05 20.40
CA VAL A 59 -7.70 -1.22 20.01
C VAL A 59 -9.14 -0.83 19.66
N PHE A 60 -9.56 0.39 20.05
CA PHE A 60 -10.90 0.89 19.79
C PHE A 60 -11.01 1.52 18.40
N GLY A 61 -11.84 0.92 17.54
CA GLY A 61 -12.15 1.47 16.23
C GLY A 61 -12.51 0.40 15.19
N PRO A 62 -12.75 0.81 13.93
CA PRO A 62 -12.78 -0.12 12.80
C PRO A 62 -11.43 -0.84 12.67
N GLU A 63 -11.40 -1.94 11.91
CA GLU A 63 -10.23 -2.79 11.74
C GLU A 63 -8.94 -1.96 11.55
N PRO A 64 -8.00 -2.02 12.52
CA PRO A 64 -6.86 -1.12 12.54
C PRO A 64 -5.93 -1.46 11.38
N ARG A 65 -5.67 -0.47 10.53
CA ARG A 65 -4.58 -0.56 9.56
C ARG A 65 -3.26 -0.48 10.28
N LEU A 66 -2.35 -1.39 9.94
CA LEU A 66 -1.02 -1.42 10.53
C LEU A 66 -0.26 -0.10 10.27
N PRO A 67 0.50 0.40 11.25
CA PRO A 67 1.34 1.59 11.08
C PRO A 67 2.26 1.50 9.85
N SER A 68 2.82 0.31 9.59
CA SER A 68 3.66 -0.01 8.44
C SER A 68 2.94 0.23 7.12
N CYS A 69 1.69 -0.26 6.98
CA CYS A 69 0.85 -0.04 5.81
C CYS A 69 0.59 1.45 5.56
N MET A 70 0.29 2.21 6.63
CA MET A 70 0.02 3.64 6.53
C MET A 70 1.27 4.43 6.13
N LEU A 71 2.41 4.14 6.76
CA LEU A 71 3.69 4.77 6.45
C LEU A 71 4.10 4.50 5.00
N ARG A 72 3.89 3.27 4.53
CA ARG A 72 4.20 2.88 3.16
C ARG A 72 3.36 3.63 2.13
N SER A 73 2.07 3.79 2.41
CA SER A 73 1.17 4.63 1.62
C SER A 73 1.66 6.07 1.56
N TYR A 74 2.11 6.61 2.68
CA TYR A 74 2.63 7.97 2.74
C TYR A 74 3.96 8.15 1.98
N LEU A 75 4.91 7.21 2.13
CA LEU A 75 6.16 7.22 1.38
C LEU A 75 5.92 7.15 -0.14
N LEU A 76 4.90 6.40 -0.56
CA LEU A 76 4.50 6.34 -1.97
C LEU A 76 3.94 7.68 -2.45
N ALA A 77 3.12 8.35 -1.64
CA ALA A 77 2.64 9.71 -1.95
C ALA A 77 3.80 10.69 -2.17
N LEU A 78 4.82 10.63 -1.32
CA LEU A 78 6.03 11.46 -1.43
C LEU A 78 6.82 11.13 -2.71
N LYS A 79 6.98 9.85 -3.04
CA LYS A 79 7.64 9.41 -4.29
C LYS A 79 6.92 9.91 -5.53
N LEU A 80 5.60 9.98 -5.48
CA LEU A 80 4.74 10.53 -6.52
C LEU A 80 4.66 12.06 -6.51
N LYS A 81 5.40 12.72 -5.61
CA LYS A 81 5.43 14.17 -5.43
C LYS A 81 4.03 14.76 -5.19
N VAL A 82 3.17 14.02 -4.51
CA VAL A 82 1.87 14.51 -4.08
C VAL A 82 2.08 15.51 -2.94
N THR A 83 1.78 16.78 -3.18
CA THR A 83 2.08 17.88 -2.26
C THR A 83 1.12 18.00 -1.09
N SER A 84 0.03 17.23 -1.07
CA SER A 84 -0.99 17.32 -0.02
C SER A 84 -1.59 15.96 0.35
N ILE A 85 -1.65 15.70 1.65
CA ILE A 85 -2.30 14.51 2.23
C ILE A 85 -3.79 14.45 1.90
N THR A 86 -4.48 15.59 1.79
CA THR A 86 -5.91 15.62 1.46
C THR A 86 -6.14 15.22 0.00
N VAL A 87 -5.23 15.63 -0.90
CA VAL A 87 -5.24 15.21 -2.31
C VAL A 87 -4.95 13.72 -2.41
N TRP A 88 -3.99 13.21 -1.65
CA TRP A 88 -3.69 11.78 -1.57
C TRP A 88 -4.90 10.95 -1.11
N CYS A 89 -5.54 11.35 -0.02
CA CYS A 89 -6.76 10.70 0.48
C CYS A 89 -7.91 10.75 -0.53
N ARG A 90 -8.04 11.83 -1.30
CA ARG A 90 -9.01 11.93 -2.39
C ARG A 90 -8.70 10.94 -3.51
N MET A 91 -7.44 10.87 -3.94
CA MET A 91 -6.99 9.91 -4.98
C MET A 91 -7.27 8.47 -4.56
N LEU A 92 -6.94 8.10 -3.33
CA LEU A 92 -7.24 6.80 -2.74
C LEU A 92 -8.74 6.45 -2.79
N ARG A 93 -9.61 7.41 -2.46
CA ARG A 93 -11.07 7.22 -2.50
C ARG A 93 -11.60 7.02 -3.91
N GLU A 94 -11.09 7.77 -4.90
CA GLU A 94 -11.54 7.66 -6.28
C GLU A 94 -11.07 6.35 -6.93
N THR A 95 -9.87 5.86 -6.62
CA THR A 95 -9.37 4.56 -7.08
C THR A 95 -10.20 3.40 -6.54
N ARG A 96 -10.61 3.45 -5.26
CA ARG A 96 -11.53 2.46 -4.68
C ARG A 96 -12.88 2.40 -5.39
N LYS A 97 -13.31 3.52 -5.97
CA LYS A 97 -14.57 3.65 -6.73
C LYS A 97 -14.44 3.29 -8.22
N GLY A 98 -13.28 2.77 -8.65
CA GLY A 98 -13.08 2.29 -10.02
C GLY A 98 -12.91 3.38 -11.09
N LYS A 99 -12.71 4.65 -10.71
CA LYS A 99 -12.43 5.72 -11.69
C LYS A 99 -10.95 5.68 -12.10
N ARG A 100 -10.67 5.29 -13.35
CA ARG A 100 -9.31 5.30 -13.94
C ARG A 100 -8.81 6.74 -14.09
N HIS A 101 -7.64 7.03 -13.50
CA HIS A 101 -6.87 8.26 -13.69
C HIS A 101 -5.47 7.92 -14.24
N PRO A 102 -4.77 8.73 -15.02
CA PRO A 102 -3.42 8.40 -15.52
C PRO A 102 -2.36 8.08 -14.43
N ALA A 103 -2.65 8.36 -13.15
CA ALA A 103 -1.85 7.94 -11.99
C ALA A 103 -2.25 6.56 -11.41
N THR A 104 -3.00 5.74 -12.15
CA THR A 104 -3.63 4.49 -11.66
C THR A 104 -2.63 3.42 -11.25
N LEU A 105 -1.44 3.37 -11.86
CA LEU A 105 -0.44 2.33 -11.61
C LEU A 105 0.21 2.42 -10.21
N PRO A 106 0.70 3.60 -9.78
CA PRO A 106 1.19 3.77 -8.42
C PRO A 106 0.09 3.75 -7.36
N VAL A 107 -1.14 4.16 -7.69
CA VAL A 107 -2.24 4.13 -6.71
C VAL A 107 -2.80 2.72 -6.54
N LEU A 108 -2.59 1.82 -7.51
CA LEU A 108 -2.84 0.38 -7.38
C LEU A 108 -1.91 -0.31 -6.38
N LEU A 109 -0.70 0.22 -6.15
CA LEU A 109 0.18 -0.25 -5.07
C LEU A 109 -0.46 -0.09 -3.68
N LEU A 110 -1.50 0.75 -3.54
CA LEU A 110 -2.24 0.94 -2.29
C LEU A 110 -3.38 -0.02 -2.10
N SER A 111 -3.86 -0.63 -3.19
CA SER A 111 -4.83 -1.73 -3.13
C SER A 111 -4.26 -2.95 -2.41
N PHE A 112 -2.93 -3.01 -2.25
CA PHE A 112 -2.19 -4.11 -1.62
C PHE A 112 -1.91 -3.90 -0.13
N PHE A 113 -2.36 -2.77 0.44
CA PHE A 113 -2.34 -2.56 1.87
C PHE A 113 -3.73 -2.86 2.44
N PRO A 114 -3.87 -3.88 3.33
CA PRO A 114 -5.11 -4.08 4.06
C PRO A 114 -5.54 -2.80 4.81
#